data_AF-A0A915XW54-F1
#
_entry.id   AF-A0A915XW54-F1
#
_cell.length_a   1.000
_cell.length_b   1.000
_cell.length_c   1.000
_cell.angle_alpha   90.00
_cell.angle_beta   90.00
_cell.angle_gamma   90.00
#
_symmetry.space_group_name_H-M   'P 1'
#
loop_
_entity.id
_entity.type
_entity.pdbx_description
1 polymer ?
#
loop_
_entity_poly.entity_id
_entity_poly.type
_entity_poly.pdbx_seq_one_letter_code
_entity_poly.pdbx_strand_id
1 'polypeptide(L)'
;MKASVLQRTIFAVWFPLALSFTLMMLESPTTNAVLARFSDPSIQIAGFGVALGLSLLIESPVIMLLATAIALVQGRESFYRGAALRVDADGRASRC
;
A
#
# COMPACT_ATOMS: atom_id res chain seq x y z
N MET A 1 14.59 -21.67 -26.96
CA MET A 1 13.19 -21.22 -27.15
C MET A 1 12.45 -21.22 -25.80
N LYS A 2 12.54 -20.16 -24.99
CA LYS A 2 11.88 -20.06 -23.66
C LYS A 2 11.34 -18.63 -23.37
N ALA A 3 11.16 -17.81 -24.41
CA ALA A 3 10.74 -16.42 -24.23
C ALA A 3 9.20 -16.22 -24.24
N SER A 4 8.41 -17.11 -24.86
CA SER A 4 6.96 -16.86 -25.04
C SER A 4 6.13 -17.04 -23.77
N VAL A 5 6.50 -17.97 -22.89
CA VAL A 5 5.79 -18.20 -21.61
C VAL A 5 6.05 -17.07 -20.61
N LEU A 6 7.25 -16.49 -20.63
CA LEU A 6 7.61 -15.37 -19.74
C LEU A 6 6.75 -14.13 -20.03
N GLN A 7 6.51 -13.82 -21.30
CA GLN A 7 5.76 -12.62 -21.69
C GLN A 7 4.30 -12.68 -21.21
N ARG A 8 3.62 -13.82 -21.38
CA ARG A 8 2.24 -13.99 -20.88
C ARG A 8 2.15 -13.87 -19.36
N THR A 9 3.13 -14.41 -18.62
CA THR A 9 3.15 -14.33 -17.15
C THR A 9 3.41 -12.91 -16.66
N ILE A 10 4.35 -12.18 -17.28
CA ILE A 10 4.62 -10.78 -16.94
C ILE A 10 3.37 -9.94 -17.15
N PHE A 11 2.70 -10.07 -18.30
CA PHE A 11 1.47 -9.35 -18.58
C PHE A 11 0.34 -9.72 -17.61
N ALA A 12 0.19 -10.99 -17.22
CA ALA A 12 -0.83 -11.41 -16.27
C ALA A 12 -0.58 -10.90 -14.84
N VAL A 13 0.69 -10.72 -14.43
CA VAL A 13 1.05 -10.12 -13.13
C VAL A 13 0.90 -8.59 -13.17
N TRP A 14 1.27 -7.97 -14.27
CA TRP A 14 1.19 -6.51 -14.44
C TRP A 14 -0.24 -6.01 -14.64
N PHE A 15 -1.12 -6.79 -15.26
CA PHE A 15 -2.50 -6.37 -15.52
C PHE A 15 -3.28 -5.98 -14.26
N PRO A 16 -3.38 -6.82 -13.20
CA PRO A 16 -4.06 -6.44 -11.96
C PRO A 16 -3.34 -5.30 -11.23
N LEU A 17 -2.01 -5.21 -11.33
CA LEU A 17 -1.23 -4.14 -10.71
C LEU A 17 -1.53 -2.78 -11.36
N ALA A 18 -1.55 -2.73 -12.69
CA ALA A 18 -1.88 -1.54 -13.46
C ALA A 18 -3.34 -1.12 -13.26
N LEU A 19 -4.26 -2.08 -13.15
CA LEU A 19 -5.66 -1.81 -12.84
C LEU A 19 -5.81 -1.15 -11.47
N SER A 20 -5.17 -1.71 -10.44
CA SER A 20 -5.19 -1.13 -9.08
C SER A 20 -4.62 0.29 -9.08
N PHE A 21 -3.50 0.52 -9.76
CA PHE A 21 -2.91 1.85 -9.87
C PHE A 21 -3.82 2.85 -10.61
N THR A 22 -4.51 2.39 -11.65
CA THR A 22 -5.47 3.22 -12.40
C THR A 22 -6.66 3.61 -11.53
N LEU A 23 -7.22 2.67 -10.77
CA LEU A 23 -8.33 2.97 -9.85
C LEU A 23 -7.91 3.97 -8.78
N MET A 24 -6.70 3.83 -8.23
CA MET A 24 -6.15 4.75 -7.24
C MET A 24 -5.93 6.15 -7.85
N MET A 25 -5.34 6.25 -9.04
CA MET A 25 -5.14 7.53 -9.73
C MET A 25 -6.47 8.19 -10.13
N LEU A 26 -7.52 7.39 -10.38
CA LEU A 26 -8.83 7.88 -10.80
C LEU A 26 -9.67 8.46 -9.66
N GLU A 27 -9.35 8.11 -8.41
CA GLU A 27 -10.03 8.61 -7.22
C GLU A 27 -9.97 10.16 -7.14
N SER A 28 -8.76 10.72 -7.19
CA SER A 28 -8.53 12.16 -7.11
C SER A 28 -9.30 13.00 -8.14
N PRO A 29 -9.25 12.71 -9.46
CA PRO A 29 -10.01 13.46 -10.46
C PRO A 29 -11.52 13.22 -10.36
N THR A 30 -11.97 12.03 -9.95
CA THR A 30 -13.41 11.75 -9.76
C THR A 30 -13.96 12.60 -8.63
N THR A 31 -13.26 12.67 -7.50
CA THR A 31 -13.63 13.55 -6.38
C THR A 31 -13.64 15.01 -6.80
N ASN A 32 -12.62 15.46 -7.52
CA ASN A 32 -12.57 16.86 -7.99
C ASN A 32 -13.70 17.20 -8.97
N ALA A 33 -14.09 16.26 -9.86
CA ALA A 33 -15.21 16.43 -10.78
C ALA A 33 -16.57 16.54 -10.05
N VAL A 34 -16.73 15.83 -8.94
CA VAL A 34 -17.91 15.94 -8.07
C VAL A 34 -17.92 17.28 -7.34
N LEU A 35 -16.79 17.69 -6.75
CA LEU A 35 -16.66 18.97 -6.05
C LEU A 35 -16.92 20.16 -6.98
N ALA A 36 -16.50 20.06 -8.25
CA ALA A 36 -16.73 21.10 -9.25
C ALA A 36 -18.22 21.31 -9.63
N ARG A 37 -19.12 20.37 -9.32
CA ARG A 37 -20.56 20.50 -9.59
C ARG A 37 -21.33 21.28 -8.51
N PHE A 38 -20.70 21.61 -7.39
CA PHE A 38 -21.36 22.39 -6.34
C PHE A 38 -21.41 23.88 -6.65
N SER A 39 -22.29 24.60 -5.93
CA SER A 39 -22.55 26.03 -6.10
C SER A 39 -21.34 26.94 -5.84
N ASP A 40 -20.38 26.48 -5.02
CA ASP A 40 -19.08 27.14 -4.82
C ASP A 40 -17.93 26.14 -4.97
N PRO A 41 -17.42 25.95 -6.20
CA PRO A 41 -16.32 25.04 -6.49
C PRO A 41 -14.99 25.47 -5.85
N SER A 42 -14.78 26.78 -5.70
CA SER A 42 -13.47 27.34 -5.36
C SER A 42 -13.08 27.03 -3.91
N ILE A 43 -14.03 27.21 -2.99
CA ILE A 43 -13.83 26.94 -1.57
C ILE A 43 -13.72 25.43 -1.32
N GLN A 44 -14.52 24.62 -2.00
CA GLN A 44 -14.52 23.18 -1.78
C GLN A 44 -13.24 22.49 -2.26
N ILE A 45 -12.74 22.86 -3.44
CA ILE A 45 -11.49 22.30 -3.98
C ILE A 45 -10.29 22.78 -3.13
N ALA A 46 -10.30 24.03 -2.67
CA ALA A 46 -9.28 24.54 -1.76
C ALA A 46 -9.27 23.77 -0.42
N GLY A 47 -10.44 23.51 0.16
CA GLY A 47 -10.57 22.71 1.38
C GLY A 47 -10.09 21.27 1.20
N PHE A 48 -10.42 20.64 0.07
CA PHE A 48 -9.98 19.27 -0.24
C PHE A 48 -8.45 19.17 -0.35
N GLY A 49 -7.78 20.16 -0.95
CA GLY A 49 -6.31 20.19 -1.01
C GLY A 49 -5.65 20.23 0.38
N VAL A 50 -6.20 21.02 1.31
CA VAL A 50 -5.70 21.10 2.70
C VAL A 50 -5.92 19.78 3.44
N ALA A 51 -7.11 19.17 3.28
CA ALA A 51 -7.42 17.88 3.89
C ALA A 51 -6.49 16.76 3.37
N LEU A 52 -6.23 16.72 2.06
CA LEU A 52 -5.30 15.76 1.46
C LEU A 52 -3.88 15.91 2.00
N GLY A 53 -3.39 17.14 2.15
CA GLY A 53 -2.07 17.39 2.73
C GLY A 53 -1.94 16.86 4.16
N LEU A 54 -3.00 17.04 4.97
CA LEU A 54 -3.03 16.53 6.34
C LEU A 54 -3.10 14.99 6.37
N SER A 55 -3.93 14.38 5.52
CA SER A 55 -4.00 12.91 5.38
C SER A 55 -2.65 12.33 4.97
N LEU A 56 -1.97 12.91 3.98
CA LEU A 56 -0.65 12.45 3.52
C LEU A 56 0.42 12.50 4.62
N LEU A 57 0.36 13.52 5.49
CA LEU A 57 1.25 13.62 6.64
C LEU A 57 1.05 12.44 7.60
N ILE A 58 -0.20 12.01 7.80
CA ILE A 58 -0.56 10.87 8.65
C ILE A 58 -0.27 9.53 7.94
N GLU A 59 -0.42 9.45 6.62
CA GLU A 59 -0.18 8.22 5.83
C GLU A 59 1.31 7.91 5.60
N SER A 60 2.15 8.94 5.54
CA SER A 60 3.60 8.80 5.35
C SER A 60 4.25 7.74 6.26
N PRO A 61 4.02 7.73 7.59
CA PRO A 61 4.55 6.68 8.47
C PRO A 61 3.90 5.31 8.24
N VAL A 62 2.64 5.24 7.78
CA VAL A 62 1.95 3.97 7.50
C VAL A 62 2.61 3.25 6.33
N ILE A 63 2.94 3.98 5.26
CA ILE A 63 3.64 3.42 4.09
C ILE A 63 5.06 3.02 4.48
N MET A 64 5.72 3.81 5.35
CA MET A 64 7.03 3.45 5.91
C MET A 64 6.96 2.14 6.71
N LEU A 65 5.95 1.97 7.57
CA LEU A 65 5.73 0.73 8.34
C LEU A 65 5.52 -0.48 7.43
N LEU A 66 4.78 -0.32 6.33
CA LEU A 66 4.61 -1.36 5.31
C LEU A 66 5.97 -1.76 4.70
N ALA A 67 6.80 -0.78 4.31
CA ALA A 67 8.14 -1.05 3.79
C ALA A 67 9.05 -1.73 4.84
N THR A 68 8.98 -1.29 6.10
CA THR A 68 9.70 -1.91 7.22
C THR A 68 9.25 -3.36 7.46
N ALA A 69 7.96 -3.66 7.38
CA ALA A 69 7.44 -5.02 7.52
C ALA A 69 7.98 -5.94 6.41
N ILE A 70 8.03 -5.46 5.15
CA ILE A 70 8.61 -6.21 4.02
C ILE A 70 10.12 -6.41 4.23
N ALA A 71 10.85 -5.41 4.74
CA ALA A 71 12.28 -5.50 5.01
C ALA A 71 12.64 -6.41 6.20
N LEU A 72 11.78 -6.46 7.23
CA LEU A 72 11.92 -7.35 8.39
C LEU A 72 11.66 -8.82 8.02
N VAL A 73 10.89 -9.09 6.97
CA VAL A 73 10.70 -10.43 6.42
C VAL A 73 11.98 -10.84 5.66
N GLN A 74 13.00 -11.25 6.43
CA GLN A 74 14.17 -11.95 5.89
C GLN A 74 13.81 -13.43 5.72
N GLY A 75 13.88 -13.91 4.47
CA GLY A 75 13.29 -15.16 4.02
C GLY A 75 13.61 -16.43 4.83
N ARG A 76 12.70 -17.42 4.72
CA ARG A 76 12.67 -18.80 5.25
C ARG A 76 13.03 -18.98 6.74
N GLU A 77 14.18 -18.53 7.23
CA GLU A 77 14.61 -18.67 8.62
C GLU A 77 13.69 -17.93 9.62
N SER A 78 13.13 -16.77 9.26
CA SER A 78 12.15 -16.07 10.11
C SER A 78 10.81 -16.82 10.23
N PHE A 79 10.42 -17.58 9.19
CA PHE A 79 9.18 -18.37 9.19
C PHE A 79 9.35 -19.66 10.02
N TYR A 80 10.50 -20.33 9.93
CA TYR A 80 10.78 -21.52 10.74
C TYR A 80 11.14 -21.20 12.19
N ARG A 81 11.80 -20.07 12.49
CA ARG A 81 12.08 -19.64 13.88
C ARG A 81 10.86 -19.07 14.59
N GLY A 82 9.96 -18.37 13.89
CA GLY A 82 8.71 -17.85 14.46
C GLY A 82 7.70 -18.94 14.81
N ALA A 83 7.68 -20.06 14.08
CA ALA A 83 6.78 -21.19 14.36
C ALA A 83 7.17 -22.01 15.61
N ALA A 84 8.44 -21.92 16.06
CA ALA A 84 8.94 -22.61 17.25
C ALA A 84 9.07 -21.71 18.49
N LEU A 85 8.95 -20.38 18.33
CA LEU A 85 9.02 -19.42 19.43
C LEU A 85 7.62 -19.09 19.92
N ARG A 86 7.23 -19.66 21.06
CA ARG A 86 6.12 -19.10 21.85
C ARG A 86 6.59 -17.78 22.45
N VAL A 87 6.00 -16.68 22.00
CA VAL A 87 6.11 -15.39 22.68
C VAL A 87 5.27 -15.49 23.95
N ASP A 88 5.94 -15.74 25.08
CA ASP A 88 5.33 -15.68 26.40
C ASP A 88 5.03 -14.20 26.75
N ALA A 89 4.03 -13.96 27.60
CA ALA A 89 3.52 -12.61 27.91
C ALA A 89 4.54 -11.71 28.64
N ASP A 90 5.73 -12.25 28.96
CA ASP A 90 6.85 -11.60 29.65
C ASP A 90 8.02 -11.19 28.72
N GLY A 91 7.88 -11.30 27.40
CA GLY A 91 8.84 -10.73 26.44
C GLY A 91 10.21 -11.42 26.36
N ARG A 92 10.40 -12.56 27.02
CA ARG A 92 11.61 -13.39 26.89
C ARG A 92 11.38 -14.53 25.89
N ALA A 93 12.12 -14.47 24.78
CA ALA A 93 12.18 -15.55 23.79
C ALA A 93 13.08 -16.69 24.32
N SER A 94 12.50 -17.66 25.01
CA SER A 94 13.18 -18.90 25.39
C SER A 94 13.13 -19.91 24.24
N ARG A 95 14.30 -20.42 23.85
CA ARG A 95 14.46 -21.49 22.86
C ARG A 95 14.18 -22.84 23.54
N CYS A 96 13.53 -23.76 22.84
CA CYS A 96 13.70 -25.19 23.13
C CYS A 96 15.13 -25.62 22.79
#